data_AF-A0A919HPP4-F1
#
_entry.id   AF-A0A919HPP4-F1
#
_cell.length_a   1.000
_cell.length_b   1.000
_cell.length_c   1.000
_cell.angle_alpha   90.00
_cell.angle_beta   90.00
_cell.angle_gamma   90.00
#
_symmetry.space_group_name_H-M   'P 1'
#
loop_
_entity.id
_entity.type
_entity.pdbx_description
1 polymer ?
#
loop_
_entity_poly.entity_id
_entity_poly.type
_entity_poly.pdbx_seq_one_letter_code
_entity_poly.pdbx_strand_id
1 'polypeptide(L)'
;MINKIFALPVNETISPVISRRQLDDLELIVIDHPQVKASVALQGAHLLSWKPAGEEEVLWLSNNTPFKQGVALRGGVPICWPGLVLLRSKVCRRTALPAICHGPWKVMTKTTAA
;
A
#
# COMPACT_ATOMS: atom_id res chain seq x y z
N MET A 1 -8.05 2.42 7.58
CA MET A 1 -7.22 1.22 7.35
C MET A 1 -5.78 1.42 7.78
N ILE A 2 -5.12 2.49 7.34
CA ILE A 2 -3.68 2.73 7.56
C ILE A 2 -3.29 2.71 9.05
N ASN A 3 -4.08 3.34 9.92
CA ASN A 3 -3.85 3.29 11.38
C ASN A 3 -3.84 1.87 11.94
N LYS A 4 -4.58 0.93 11.34
CA LYS A 4 -4.59 -0.49 11.75
C LYS A 4 -3.23 -1.12 11.49
N ILE A 5 -2.55 -0.78 10.39
CA ILE A 5 -1.24 -1.32 10.02
C ILE A 5 -0.18 -0.92 11.05
N PHE A 6 -0.17 0.35 11.48
CA PHE A 6 0.77 0.85 12.48
C PHE A 6 0.48 0.34 13.91
N ALA A 7 -0.70 -0.21 14.17
CA ALA A 7 -1.05 -0.83 15.44
C ALA A 7 -0.75 -2.34 15.49
N LEU A 8 -0.31 -2.95 14.39
CA LEU A 8 0.01 -4.39 14.36
C LEU A 8 1.21 -4.72 15.25
N PRO A 9 1.26 -5.93 15.84
CA PRO A 9 2.43 -6.39 16.56
C PRO A 9 3.65 -6.46 15.62
N VAL A 10 4.82 -6.21 16.19
CA VAL A 10 6.10 -6.35 15.48
C VAL A 10 6.51 -7.81 15.49
N ASN A 11 6.65 -8.41 14.31
CA ASN A 11 7.09 -9.80 14.17
C ASN A 11 8.63 -9.88 14.20
N GLU A 12 9.29 -8.97 13.48
CA GLU A 12 10.75 -8.89 13.40
C GLU A 12 11.18 -7.43 13.28
N THR A 13 12.24 -7.05 14.00
CA THR A 13 12.83 -5.71 13.91
C THR A 13 14.04 -5.77 13.00
N ILE A 14 14.00 -5.04 11.88
CA ILE A 14 15.10 -4.99 10.89
C ILE A 14 16.06 -3.85 11.27
N SER A 15 15.53 -2.72 11.68
CA SER A 15 16.28 -1.56 12.17
C SER A 15 15.45 -0.82 13.22
N PRO A 16 16.00 0.18 13.93
CA PRO A 16 15.27 0.93 14.96
C PRO A 16 13.95 1.55 14.46
N VAL A 17 13.84 1.82 13.15
CA VAL A 17 12.68 2.47 12.52
C VAL A 17 11.97 1.58 11.51
N ILE A 18 12.52 0.40 11.20
CA ILE A 18 11.95 -0.53 10.21
C ILE A 18 11.62 -1.84 10.89
N SER A 19 10.35 -2.22 10.80
CA SER A 19 9.82 -3.46 11.37
C SER A 19 9.08 -4.27 10.32
N ARG A 20 9.19 -5.60 10.39
CA ARG A 20 8.32 -6.52 9.67
C ARG A 20 7.12 -6.84 10.54
N ARG A 21 5.93 -6.73 9.95
CA ARG A 21 4.65 -7.02 10.58
C ARG A 21 3.80 -7.86 9.65
N GLN A 22 2.80 -8.54 10.19
CA GLN A 22 1.89 -9.36 9.40
C GLN A 22 0.45 -8.86 9.53
N LEU A 23 -0.23 -8.76 8.39
CA LEU A 23 -1.66 -8.48 8.32
C LEU A 23 -2.34 -9.54 7.47
N ASP A 24 -3.20 -10.33 8.10
CA ASP A 24 -3.82 -11.51 7.48
C ASP A 24 -2.72 -12.41 6.86
N ASP A 25 -2.75 -12.64 5.55
CA ASP A 25 -1.78 -13.51 4.86
C ASP A 25 -0.55 -12.75 4.34
N LEU A 26 -0.51 -11.41 4.47
CA LEU A 26 0.53 -10.59 3.87
C LEU A 26 1.55 -10.08 4.87
N GLU A 27 2.82 -10.21 4.50
CA GLU A 27 3.93 -9.58 5.20
C GLU A 27 4.10 -8.13 4.74
N LEU A 28 4.21 -7.25 5.74
CA LEU A 28 4.33 -5.82 5.58
C LEU A 28 5.65 -5.35 6.19
N ILE A 29 6.32 -4.43 5.49
CA ILE A 29 7.38 -3.62 6.03
C ILE A 29 6.78 -2.31 6.49
N VAL A 30 6.92 -2.01 7.78
CA VAL A 30 6.44 -0.78 8.41
C VAL A 30 7.63 0.06 8.79
N ILE A 31 7.65 1.28 8.25
CA ILE A 31 8.65 2.31 8.50
C ILE A 31 8.02 3.33 9.44
N ASP A 32 8.52 3.41 10.67
CA ASP A 32 8.12 4.39 11.67
C ASP A 32 9.33 5.26 12.03
N HIS A 33 9.51 6.33 11.26
CA HIS A 33 10.60 7.28 11.43
C HIS A 33 10.01 8.65 11.85
N PRO A 34 10.71 9.45 12.69
CA PRO A 34 10.22 10.76 13.11
C PRO A 34 9.87 11.71 11.97
N GLN A 35 10.57 11.59 10.84
CA GLN A 35 10.33 12.41 9.64
C GLN A 35 9.36 11.79 8.63
N VAL A 36 9.06 10.49 8.73
CA VAL A 36 8.22 9.80 7.74
C VAL A 36 7.63 8.52 8.31
N LYS A 37 6.34 8.30 8.06
CA LYS A 37 5.69 7.02 8.29
C LYS A 37 5.28 6.40 6.97
N ALA A 38 5.61 5.14 6.75
CA ALA A 38 5.25 4.44 5.53
C ALA A 38 5.03 2.95 5.79
N SER A 39 4.28 2.30 4.89
CA SER A 39 4.09 0.86 4.93
C SER A 39 4.08 0.27 3.52
N VAL A 40 4.72 -0.88 3.35
CA VAL A 40 4.90 -1.56 2.07
C VAL A 40 4.52 -3.02 2.24
N ALA A 41 3.68 -3.56 1.37
CA ALA A 41 3.46 -5.00 1.29
C ALA A 41 4.58 -5.65 0.48
N LEU A 42 5.15 -6.75 0.97
CA LEU A 42 6.16 -7.50 0.22
C LEU A 42 5.58 -8.08 -1.08
N GLN A 43 4.29 -8.40 -1.08
CA GLN A 43 3.57 -8.80 -2.28
C GLN A 43 3.51 -7.64 -3.28
N GLY A 44 4.18 -7.82 -4.42
CA GLY A 44 4.19 -6.83 -5.50
C GLY A 44 4.93 -5.54 -5.19
N ALA A 45 5.72 -5.50 -4.09
CA ALA A 45 6.37 -4.29 -3.57
C ALA A 45 5.41 -3.08 -3.52
N HIS A 46 4.20 -3.33 -3.00
CA HIS A 46 3.07 -2.41 -3.06
C HIS A 46 3.16 -1.41 -1.90
N LEU A 47 3.42 -0.12 -2.19
CA LEU A 47 3.43 0.94 -1.17
C LEU A 47 2.00 1.25 -0.74
N LEU A 48 1.67 1.00 0.53
CA LEU A 48 0.30 1.11 1.05
C LEU A 48 0.01 2.46 1.69
N SER A 49 1.01 3.03 2.38
CA SER A 49 0.90 4.31 3.05
C SER A 49 2.21 5.08 2.95
N TRP A 50 2.11 6.39 2.86
CA TRP A 50 3.23 7.31 2.90
C TRP A 50 2.74 8.65 3.46
N LYS A 51 3.29 8.99 4.63
CA LYS A 51 2.99 10.20 5.38
C LYS A 51 4.30 10.87 5.80
N PRO A 52 4.76 11.92 5.09
CA PRO A 52 5.83 12.78 5.56
C PRO A 52 5.46 13.46 6.90
N ALA A 53 6.46 13.84 7.69
CA ALA A 53 6.23 14.59 8.92
C ALA A 53 5.63 15.98 8.61
N GLY A 54 4.61 16.36 9.38
CA GLY A 54 3.88 17.62 9.22
C GLY A 54 2.79 17.59 8.14
N GLU A 55 2.73 16.55 7.33
CA GLU A 55 1.73 16.40 6.26
C GLU A 55 0.66 15.37 6.65
N GLU A 56 -0.48 15.42 5.96
CA GLU A 56 -1.49 14.36 6.02
C GLU A 56 -1.07 13.13 5.22
N GLU A 57 -1.81 12.04 5.38
CA GLU A 57 -1.58 10.83 4.59
C GLU A 57 -1.70 11.12 3.08
N VAL A 58 -0.63 10.88 2.32
CA VAL A 58 -0.56 11.22 0.89
C VAL A 58 -1.26 10.17 0.04
N LEU A 59 -1.23 8.91 0.47
CA LEU A 59 -1.76 7.78 -0.27
C LEU A 59 -3.09 7.32 0.31
N TRP A 60 -4.07 7.12 -0.57
CA TRP A 60 -5.33 6.52 -0.17
C TRP A 60 -5.23 4.99 -0.19
N LEU A 61 -5.72 4.34 0.86
CA LEU A 61 -5.85 2.89 0.97
C LEU A 61 -7.29 2.51 1.30
N SER A 62 -7.86 1.57 0.54
CA SER A 62 -9.24 1.12 0.77
C SER A 62 -9.38 0.42 2.13
N ASN A 63 -10.46 0.72 2.87
CA ASN A 63 -10.80 0.01 4.11
C ASN A 63 -11.24 -1.43 3.90
N ASN A 64 -11.69 -1.77 2.69
CA ASN A 64 -12.25 -3.08 2.35
C ASN A 64 -11.33 -3.91 1.45
N THR A 65 -10.05 -3.54 1.34
CA THR A 65 -9.11 -4.33 0.53
C THR A 65 -8.75 -5.63 1.27
N PRO A 66 -8.86 -6.80 0.62
CA PRO A 66 -8.45 -8.06 1.23
C PRO A 66 -6.92 -8.16 1.26
N PHE A 67 -6.32 -8.44 2.41
CA PHE A 67 -4.89 -8.70 2.57
C PHE A 67 -4.61 -10.21 2.41
N LYS A 68 -4.86 -10.72 1.20
CA LYS A 68 -4.69 -12.14 0.88
C LYS A 68 -3.60 -12.35 -0.16
N GLN A 69 -2.89 -13.46 -0.04
CA GLN A 69 -1.87 -13.85 -1.00
C GLN A 69 -2.48 -14.01 -2.40
N GLY A 70 -1.84 -13.43 -3.41
CA GLY A 70 -2.28 -13.48 -4.81
C GLY A 70 -3.46 -12.57 -5.16
N VAL A 71 -4.02 -11.81 -4.20
CA VAL A 71 -5.09 -10.84 -4.46
C VAL A 71 -4.51 -9.42 -4.53
N ALA A 72 -4.85 -8.68 -5.58
CA ALA A 72 -4.40 -7.30 -5.75
C ALA A 72 -5.00 -6.37 -4.67
N LEU A 73 -4.13 -5.57 -4.05
CA LEU A 73 -4.53 -4.57 -3.06
C LEU A 73 -5.13 -3.33 -3.74
N ARG A 74 -6.16 -2.75 -3.13
CA ARG A 74 -6.85 -1.54 -3.62
C ARG A 74 -6.39 -0.29 -2.88
N GLY A 75 -5.79 0.64 -3.61
CA GLY A 75 -5.18 1.86 -3.08
C GLY A 75 -3.65 1.76 -3.05
N GLY A 76 -2.97 2.76 -2.48
CA GLY A 76 -1.52 2.83 -2.48
C GLY A 76 -0.93 2.95 -3.89
N VAL A 77 0.27 2.40 -4.08
CA VAL A 77 1.00 2.37 -5.34
C VAL A 77 1.19 0.93 -5.83
N PRO A 78 0.27 0.39 -6.65
CA PRO A 78 0.49 -0.88 -7.35
C PRO A 78 1.58 -0.75 -8.42
N ILE A 79 2.48 -1.73 -8.47
CA ILE A 79 3.50 -1.84 -9.53
C ILE A 79 2.96 -2.74 -10.66
N CYS A 80 2.96 -2.23 -11.89
CA CYS A 80 2.57 -2.96 -13.10
C CYS A 80 3.81 -3.24 -13.98
N TRP A 81 4.33 -4.47 -13.96
CA TRP A 81 5.54 -4.91 -14.68
C TRP A 81 5.33 -6.34 -15.21
N PRO A 82 5.87 -6.81 -16.38
CA PRO A 82 6.91 -6.27 -17.27
C PRO A 82 6.45 -5.38 -18.45
N GLY A 83 5.18 -5.04 -18.52
CA GLY A 83 4.70 -3.97 -19.40
C GLY A 83 3.41 -3.40 -18.82
N LEU A 84 2.99 -2.22 -19.27
CA LEU A 84 1.62 -1.73 -19.13
C LEU A 84 0.71 -2.65 -19.98
N VAL A 85 0.68 -3.93 -19.64
CA VAL A 85 -0.05 -4.92 -20.40
C VAL A 85 -1.50 -4.73 -20.00
N LEU A 86 -2.29 -4.27 -20.96
CA LEU A 86 -3.67 -4.69 -21.12
C LEU A 86 -3.69 -6.22 -21.12
N LEU A 87 -3.60 -6.82 -19.93
CA LEU A 87 -3.73 -8.27 -19.76
C LEU A 87 -5.21 -8.55 -19.93
N ARG A 88 -5.61 -8.66 -21.20
CA ARG A 88 -6.80 -9.38 -21.64
C ARG A 88 -6.62 -10.90 -21.46
N SER A 89 -5.78 -11.31 -20.51
CA SER A 89 -5.58 -12.70 -20.11
C SER A 89 -6.55 -13.02 -18.97
N LYS A 90 -7.10 -14.22 -19.03
CA LYS A 90 -8.29 -14.69 -18.31
C LYS A 90 -8.18 -14.70 -16.77
N VAL A 91 -7.10 -14.19 -16.17
CA VAL A 91 -6.93 -14.03 -14.72
C VAL A 91 -7.86 -12.94 -14.17
N CYS A 92 -8.12 -11.87 -14.92
CA CYS A 92 -9.06 -10.81 -14.52
C CYS A 92 -10.54 -11.24 -14.50
N ARG A 93 -10.88 -12.43 -15.05
CA ARG A 93 -12.28 -12.89 -15.16
C ARG A 93 -12.82 -13.66 -13.95
N ARG A 94 -12.00 -14.02 -12.96
CA ARG A 94 -12.45 -14.77 -11.76
C ARG A 94 -12.47 -13.99 -10.45
N THR A 95 -11.93 -12.78 -10.42
CA THR A 95 -12.09 -11.86 -9.28
C THR A 95 -12.75 -10.58 -9.78
N ALA A 96 -14.02 -10.42 -9.45
CA ALA A 96 -14.85 -9.28 -9.81
C ALA A 96 -14.34 -7.97 -9.20
N LEU A 97 -13.29 -7.36 -9.74
CA LEU A 97 -12.79 -6.06 -9.27
C LEU A 97 -12.24 -5.23 -10.46
N PRO A 98 -13.10 -4.51 -11.21
CA PRO A 98 -12.71 -3.75 -12.42
C PRO A 98 -12.00 -2.41 -12.12
N ALA A 99 -11.61 -2.13 -10.87
CA ALA A 99 -11.24 -0.78 -10.44
C ALA A 99 -9.76 -0.39 -10.67
N ILE A 100 -8.91 -1.30 -11.16
CA ILE A 100 -7.47 -1.04 -11.26
C ILE A 100 -7.14 -0.21 -12.52
N CYS A 101 -8.04 -0.14 -13.51
CA CYS A 101 -7.71 0.37 -14.85
C CYS A 101 -8.21 1.79 -15.17
N HIS A 102 -8.99 2.45 -14.30
CA HIS A 102 -9.59 3.74 -14.64
C HIS A 102 -9.38 4.78 -13.54
N GLY A 103 -8.32 5.57 -13.68
CA GLY A 103 -8.16 6.83 -12.95
C GLY A 103 -6.73 7.36 -13.05
N PRO A 104 -6.52 8.63 -13.43
CA PRO A 104 -5.21 9.26 -13.28
C PRO A 104 -4.89 9.29 -11.79
N TRP A 105 -3.69 8.85 -11.44
CA TRP A 105 -3.20 8.87 -10.08
C TRP A 105 -3.06 10.32 -9.65
N LYS A 106 -3.90 10.76 -8.71
CA LYS A 106 -3.80 12.10 -8.15
C LYS A 106 -3.05 11.99 -6.83
N VAL A 107 -1.75 12.33 -6.86
CA VAL A 107 -1.03 12.65 -5.62
C VAL A 107 -1.77 13.83 -4.99
N MET A 108 -2.30 13.64 -3.78
CA MET A 108 -2.95 14.72 -3.05
C MET A 108 -1.87 15.61 -2.45
N THR A 109 -1.19 16.42 -3.27
CA THR A 109 -0.38 17.53 -2.76
C THR A 109 -1.35 18.63 -2.32
N LYS A 110 -1.61 18.75 -1.02
CA LYS A 110 -2.03 20.06 -0.51
C LYS A 110 -0.77 20.87 -0.30
N THR A 111 -0.57 21.89 -1.12
CA THR A 111 0.41 22.93 -0.84
C THR A 111 0.02 23.57 0.48
N THR A 112 0.77 23.28 1.55
CA THR A 112 0.69 24.04 2.79
C THR A 112 1.21 25.44 2.49
N ALA A 113 0.28 26.37 2.22
CA ALA A 113 0.61 27.79 2.14
C ALA A 113 0.99 28.26 3.55
N ALA A 114 2.16 28.91 3.63
CA ALA A 114 2.69 29.56 4.81
C ALA A 114 1.80 30.72 5.29
#